data_AF-X0XJP8-F1
#
_entry.id   AF-X0XJP8-F1
#
_cell.length_a   1.000
_cell.length_b   1.000
_cell.length_c   1.000
_cell.angle_alpha   90.00
_cell.angle_beta   90.00
_cell.angle_gamma   90.00
#
_symmetry.space_group_name_H-M   'P 1'
#
loop_
_entity.id
_entity.type
_entity.pdbx_description
1 polymer ?
#
loop_
_entity_poly.entity_id
_entity_poly.type
_entity_poly.pdbx_seq_one_letter_code
_entity_poly.pdbx_strand_id
1 'polypeptide(L)' 'EHVAVACIGPITAHTAREKGLTVQVMPSEYTIEALTHAIIDHFSS' A
#
# COMPACT_ATOMS: atom_id res chain seq x y z
N GLU A 1 15.63 8.57 -6.28
CA GLU A 1 14.83 8.10 -5.12
C GLU A 1 13.45 7.67 -5.63
N HIS A 2 12.93 6.53 -5.17
CA HIS A 2 11.62 6.01 -5.60
C HIS A 2 10.59 6.21 -4.48
N VAL A 3 9.39 6.66 -4.84
CA VAL A 3 8.25 6.81 -3.91
C VAL A 3 7.56 5.45 -3.76
N ALA A 4 7.34 5.00 -2.52
CA ALA A 4 6.51 3.84 -2.22
C ALA A 4 5.02 4.22 -2.23
N VAL A 5 4.20 3.39 -2.89
CA VAL A 5 2.76 3.56 -2.99
C VAL A 5 2.09 2.47 -2.15
N ALA A 6 1.32 2.92 -1.17
CA ALA A 6 0.49 2.06 -0.33
C ALA A 6 -1.00 2.30 -0.65
N CYS A 7 -1.80 1.24 -0.62
CA CYS A 7 -3.25 1.32 -0.80
C CYS A 7 -3.96 0.60 0.35
N ILE A 8 -5.03 1.20 0.89
CA ILE A 8 -5.79 0.65 2.03
C ILE A 8 -6.52 -0.67 1.69
N GLY A 9 -6.80 -0.92 0.41
CA GLY A 9 -7.52 -2.12 -0.01
C GLY A 9 -7.52 -2.33 -1.52
N PRO A 10 -8.13 -3.45 -1.97
CA PRO A 10 -7.99 -3.95 -3.34
C PRO A 10 -8.61 -3.03 -4.40
N ILE A 11 -9.69 -2.32 -4.07
CA ILE A 11 -10.35 -1.38 -5.00
C ILE A 11 -9.42 -0.20 -5.31
N THR A 12 -8.88 0.45 -4.28
CA THR A 12 -7.91 1.54 -4.46
C THR A 12 -6.65 1.05 -5.17
N ALA A 13 -6.15 -0.14 -4.82
CA ALA A 13 -4.98 -0.72 -5.47
C ALA A 13 -5.21 -1.01 -6.95
N HIS A 14 -6.41 -1.46 -7.32
CA HIS A 14 -6.79 -1.67 -8.71
C HIS A 14 -6.77 -0.36 -9.49
N THR A 15 -7.46 0.69 -9.01
CA THR A 15 -7.46 2.00 -9.67
C THR A 15 -6.07 2.61 -9.75
N ALA A 16 -5.24 2.48 -8.71
CA ALA A 16 -3.86 2.95 -8.74
C ALA A 16 -3.05 2.25 -9.85
N ARG A 17 -3.19 0.92 -10.00
CA ARG A 17 -2.53 0.15 -11.06
C ARG A 17 -3.01 0.54 -12.45
N GLU A 18 -4.31 0.77 -12.65
CA GLU A 18 -4.87 1.27 -13.92
C GLU A 18 -4.31 2.65 -14.30
N LYS A 19 -3.92 3.46 -13.29
CA LYS A 19 -3.27 4.78 -13.48
C LYS A 19 -1.75 4.70 -13.60
N GLY A 20 -1.17 3.51 -13.72
CA GLY A 20 0.26 3.30 -13.91
C GLY A 20 1.09 3.32 -12.62
N LEU A 21 0.45 3.33 -11.45
CA LEU A 21 1.17 3.21 -10.18
C LEU A 21 1.47 1.74 -9.86
N THR A 22 2.69 1.49 -9.43
CA THR A 22 3.05 0.19 -8.82
C THR A 22 2.72 0.27 -7.35
N VAL A 23 1.77 -0.53 -6.86
CA VAL A 23 1.41 -0.60 -5.43
C VAL A 23 2.31 -1.62 -4.73
N GLN A 24 3.19 -1.15 -3.85
CA GLN A 24 4.11 -2.01 -3.09
C GLN A 24 3.53 -2.51 -1.77
N VAL A 25 2.61 -1.76 -1.16
CA VAL A 25 2.09 -2.04 0.19
C VAL A 25 0.57 -2.09 0.18
N MET A 26 0.01 -3.13 0.77
CA MET A 26 -1.42 -3.26 1.07
C MET A 26 -1.57 -4.08 2.35
N PRO A 27 -2.39 -3.65 3.32
CA PRO A 27 -2.56 -4.37 4.58
C PRO A 27 -3.40 -5.65 4.40
N SER A 28 -3.32 -6.55 5.38
CA SER A 28 -4.18 -7.73 5.47
C SER A 28 -5.61 -7.39 5.88
N GLU A 29 -5.79 -6.29 6.61
CA GLU A 29 -7.07 -5.78 7.09
C GLU A 29 -7.25 -4.32 6.66
N TYR A 30 -8.47 -3.92 6.33
CA TYR A 30 -8.77 -2.58 5.80
C TYR A 30 -8.97 -1.54 6.92
N THR A 31 -8.02 -1.50 7.86
CA THR A 31 -7.97 -0.54 8.96
C THR A 31 -6.75 0.37 8.85
N ILE A 32 -6.79 1.51 9.52
CA ILE A 32 -5.67 2.46 9.49
C ILE A 32 -4.47 1.85 10.20
N GLU A 33 -4.68 1.19 11.33
CA GLU A 33 -3.66 0.53 12.12
C GLU A 33 -2.91 -0.54 11.30
N ALA A 34 -3.64 -1.39 10.56
CA ALA A 34 -3.03 -2.41 9.72
C ALA A 34 -2.25 -1.80 8.55
N LEU A 35 -2.75 -0.72 7.93
CA LEU A 35 -2.02 -0.01 6.87
C LEU A 35 -0.73 0.62 7.41
N THR A 36 -0.78 1.26 8.58
CA THR A 36 0.39 1.86 9.21
C THR A 36 1.44 0.81 9.53
N HIS A 37 1.06 -0.34 10.10
CA HIS A 37 2.00 -1.44 10.33
C HIS A 37 2.60 -1.97 9.03
N ALA A 38 1.79 -2.20 7.99
CA ALA A 38 2.30 -2.67 6.70
C ALA A 38 3.30 -1.69 6.05
N ILE A 39 3.11 -0.38 6.24
CA ILE A 39 4.08 0.64 5.79
C ILE A 39 5.36 0.56 6.62
N ILE A 40 5.28 0.43 7.94
CA ILE A 40 6.46 0.30 8.81
C ILE A 40 7.27 -0.95 8.44
N ASP A 41 6.61 -2.09 8.25
CA ASP A 41 7.25 -3.36 7.90
C ASP A 41 7.99 -3.27 6.56
N HIS A 42 7.41 -2.58 5.57
CA HIS A 42 8.02 -2.37 4.26
C HIS A 42 9.36 -1.61 4.32
N PHE A 43 9.51 -0.66 5.25
CA PHE A 43 10.72 0.16 5.38
C PHE A 43 11.69 -0.34 6.46
N SER A 44 11.25 -1.26 7.30
CA SER A 44 12.08 -1.85 8.37
C SER A 44 12.78 -3.15 7.95
N SER A 45 12.54 -3.60 6.71
CA SER A 45 13.08 -4.82 6.11
C SER A 45 14.30 -4.56 5.21
#